data_AF-A0A0G0MAY1-F1
#
_entry.id   AF-A0A0G0MAY1-F1
#
_cell.length_a   1.000
_cell.length_b   1.000
_cell.length_c   1.000
_cell.angle_alpha   90.00
_cell.angle_beta   90.00
_cell.angle_gamma   90.00
#
_symmetry.space_group_name_H-M   'P 1'
#
loop_
_entity.id
_entity.type
_entity.pdbx_description
1 polymer ?
#
loop_
_entity_poly.entity_id
_entity_poly.type
_entity_poly.pdbx_seq_one_letter_code
_entity_poly.pdbx_strand_id
1 'polypeptide(L)'
;MGNSKENSFSFWKNIILAIVFFSVTPLTLGASLYSLLSFNNNKLESQNLKLINRDTTTVLGARIYASLPIDFPSISEKVQSSDARPEIIKNYLLRYKSPLVSFAGYIVQAADEFNIDYRLTTAIAQQESNLCKIIPPNTYNCWGWGIHSEGTLGFSS
;
A
#
# COMPACT_ATOMS: atom_id res chain seq x y z
N MET A 1 29.76 41.14 24.92
CA MET A 1 30.15 39.91 25.64
C MET A 1 28.98 38.90 25.76
N GLY A 2 28.13 38.73 24.73
CA GLY A 2 26.91 37.90 24.80
C GLY A 2 26.87 36.69 23.84
N ASN A 3 27.72 36.65 22.82
CA ASN A 3 27.58 35.72 21.69
C ASN A 3 28.30 34.36 21.88
N SER A 4 29.17 34.22 22.88
CA SER A 4 29.93 32.98 23.11
C SER A 4 29.16 31.93 23.93
N LYS A 5 28.27 32.36 24.82
CA LYS A 5 27.50 31.44 25.68
C LYS A 5 26.37 30.73 24.93
N GLU A 6 25.70 31.41 23.99
CA GLU A 6 24.62 30.79 23.19
C GLU A 6 25.13 29.70 22.25
N ASN A 7 26.27 29.93 21.60
CA ASN A 7 26.91 28.94 20.72
C ASN A 7 27.38 27.70 21.49
N SER A 8 27.88 27.88 22.72
CA SER A 8 28.25 26.76 23.60
C SER A 8 27.03 25.93 24.01
N PHE A 9 25.93 26.58 24.39
CA PHE A 9 24.70 25.88 24.77
C PHE A 9 24.11 25.05 23.61
N SER A 10 24.10 25.62 22.40
CA SER A 10 23.67 24.90 21.18
C SER A 10 24.55 23.68 20.88
N PHE A 11 25.87 23.80 21.06
CA PHE A 11 26.81 22.69 20.86
C PHE A 11 26.58 21.52 21.82
N TRP A 12 26.44 21.81 23.13
CA TRP A 12 26.17 20.78 24.14
C TRP A 12 24.81 20.11 23.95
N LYS A 13 23.78 20.87 23.56
CA LYS A 13 22.47 20.31 23.20
C LYS A 13 22.60 19.28 22.08
N ASN A 14 23.35 19.60 21.03
CA ASN A 14 23.53 18.69 19.89
C ASN A 14 24.32 17.44 20.27
N ILE A 15 25.33 17.56 21.14
CA ILE A 15 26.06 16.39 21.68
C ILE A 15 25.14 15.50 22.51
N ILE A 16 24.32 16.07 23.39
CA ILE A 16 23.36 15.31 24.20
C ILE A 16 22.37 14.58 23.29
N LEU A 17 21.83 15.26 22.27
CA LEU A 17 20.93 14.66 21.29
C LEU A 17 21.61 13.49 20.54
N ALA A 18 22.88 13.65 20.15
CA ALA A 18 23.62 12.58 19.49
C ALA A 18 23.82 11.37 20.42
N ILE A 19 24.23 11.58 21.67
CA ILE A 19 24.43 10.49 22.64
C ILE A 19 23.12 9.75 22.90
N VAL A 20 22.02 10.47 23.08
CA VAL A 20 20.68 9.88 23.26
C VAL A 20 20.28 9.08 22.01
N PHE A 21 20.47 9.64 20.83
CA PHE A 21 20.15 8.96 19.57
C PHE A 21 20.94 7.66 19.41
N PHE A 22 22.26 7.69 19.58
CA PHE A 22 23.11 6.50 19.44
C PHE A 22 22.91 5.45 20.54
N SER A 23 22.28 5.80 21.66
CA SER A 23 21.96 4.84 22.73
C SER A 23 20.57 4.22 22.55
N VAL A 24 19.55 5.05 22.28
CA VAL A 24 18.16 4.62 22.21
C VAL A 24 17.87 3.88 20.89
N THR A 25 18.45 4.32 19.77
CA THR A 25 18.18 3.70 18.46
C THR A 25 18.62 2.24 18.35
N PRO A 26 19.85 1.82 18.72
CA PRO A 26 20.21 0.39 18.64
C PRO A 26 19.40 -0.46 19.62
N LEU A 27 19.03 0.09 20.78
CA LEU A 27 18.20 -0.61 21.77
C LEU A 27 16.80 -0.91 21.20
N THR A 28 16.15 0.10 20.61
CA THR A 28 14.82 -0.05 20.02
C THR A 28 14.81 -0.97 18.80
N LEU A 29 15.82 -0.86 17.93
CA LEU A 29 16.02 -1.77 16.79
C LEU A 29 16.24 -3.21 17.25
N GLY A 30 17.08 -3.43 18.27
CA GLY A 30 17.35 -4.75 18.83
C GLY A 30 16.10 -5.40 19.44
N ALA A 31 15.32 -4.65 20.22
CA ALA A 31 14.07 -5.13 20.81
C ALA A 31 13.03 -5.50 19.74
N SER A 32 12.89 -4.66 18.70
CA SER A 32 11.99 -4.92 17.57
C SER A 32 12.39 -6.19 16.81
N LEU A 33 13.69 -6.35 16.51
CA LEU A 33 14.20 -7.53 15.82
C LEU A 33 14.02 -8.81 16.65
N TYR A 34 14.32 -8.75 17.96
CA TYR A 34 14.09 -9.87 18.87
C TYR A 34 12.62 -10.28 18.92
N SER A 35 11.70 -9.31 18.99
CA SER A 35 10.26 -9.57 18.93
C SER A 35 9.87 -10.31 17.65
N LEU A 36 10.32 -9.82 16.49
CA LEU A 36 10.02 -10.44 15.20
C LEU A 36 10.53 -11.89 15.11
N LEU A 37 11.76 -12.13 15.58
CA LEU A 37 12.34 -13.47 15.63
C LEU A 37 11.61 -14.40 16.62
N SER A 38 11.15 -13.88 17.76
CA SER A 38 10.37 -14.63 18.74
C SER A 38 9.00 -15.07 18.20
N PHE A 39 8.32 -14.19 17.45
CA PHE A 39 7.03 -14.52 16.82
C PHE A 39 7.13 -15.64 15.79
N ASN A 40 8.28 -15.81 15.11
CA ASN A 40 8.45 -16.87 14.11
C ASN A 40 8.52 -18.28 14.73
N ASN A 41 8.89 -18.41 16.00
CA ASN A 41 9.02 -19.71 16.68
C ASN A 41 7.69 -20.22 17.27
N ASN A 42 6.64 -19.41 17.30
CA ASN A 42 5.34 -19.75 17.91
C ASN A 42 4.24 -19.97 16.85
N LYS A 43 4.53 -20.74 15.79
CA LYS A 43 3.49 -21.15 14.84
C LYS A 43 3.72 -22.56 14.29
N LEU A 44 3.19 -23.57 14.97
CA LEU A 44 2.47 -24.72 14.39
C LEU A 44 2.03 -25.71 15.48
N GLU A 45 1.08 -25.32 16.32
CA GLU A 45 0.12 -26.31 16.84
C GLU A 45 -1.09 -26.29 15.89
N SER A 46 -0.96 -27.02 14.79
CA SER A 46 -2.10 -27.36 13.96
C SER A 46 -3.06 -28.19 14.80
N GLN A 47 -4.14 -27.56 15.26
CA GLN A 47 -5.32 -28.27 15.76
C GLN A 47 -5.79 -29.20 14.65
N ASN A 48 -5.42 -30.48 14.75
CA ASN A 48 -5.98 -31.54 13.95
C ASN A 48 -7.47 -31.64 14.25
N LEU A 49 -8.30 -31.01 13.41
CA LEU A 49 -9.74 -31.25 13.37
C LEU A 49 -9.97 -32.69 12.87
N LYS A 50 -9.92 -33.67 13.78
CA LYS A 50 -10.54 -34.98 13.60
C LYS A 50 -12.06 -34.78 13.66
N LEU A 51 -12.71 -34.53 12.52
CA LEU A 51 -14.15 -34.67 12.38
C LEU A 51 -14.48 -36.02 11.73
N ILE A 52 -14.48 -37.04 12.60
CA ILE A 52 -15.39 -38.19 12.68
C ILE A 52 -16.09 -38.59 11.35
N ASN A 53 -15.57 -39.64 10.73
CA ASN A 53 -16.34 -40.53 9.86
C ASN A 53 -17.43 -41.22 10.71
N ARG A 54 -18.71 -41.01 10.40
CA ARG A 54 -19.80 -41.86 10.89
C ARG A 54 -20.73 -42.24 9.76
N ASP A 55 -20.42 -43.39 9.16
CA ASP A 55 -21.45 -44.29 8.65
C ASP A 55 -22.30 -44.76 9.84
N THR A 56 -23.58 -44.40 9.87
CA THR A 56 -24.64 -45.27 10.42
C THR A 56 -25.94 -44.93 9.72
N THR A 57 -26.43 -45.91 8.98
CA THR A 57 -27.78 -46.00 8.45
C THR A 57 -28.78 -46.23 9.58
N THR A 58 -30.03 -45.79 9.33
CA THR A 58 -31.32 -46.23 9.91
C THR A 58 -32.00 -45.41 11.03
N VAL A 59 -33.00 -44.64 10.56
CA VAL A 59 -34.41 -44.61 11.00
C VAL A 59 -34.87 -43.46 11.94
N LEU A 60 -35.57 -42.53 11.29
CA LEU A 60 -36.84 -41.88 11.66
C LEU A 60 -36.81 -40.68 12.61
N GLY A 61 -37.28 -39.55 12.07
CA GLY A 61 -37.91 -38.50 12.88
C GLY A 61 -37.30 -37.11 12.79
N ALA A 62 -36.98 -36.60 11.59
CA ALA A 62 -36.95 -35.15 11.31
C ALA A 62 -36.46 -34.88 9.89
N ARG A 63 -37.32 -35.03 8.87
CA ARG A 63 -37.13 -34.25 7.63
C ARG A 63 -37.65 -32.84 7.89
N ILE A 64 -36.92 -32.07 8.71
CA ILE A 64 -37.22 -30.66 9.03
C ILE A 64 -36.71 -29.72 7.90
N TYR A 65 -35.92 -30.23 6.95
CA TYR A 65 -35.27 -29.41 5.92
C TYR A 65 -35.95 -29.46 4.53
N ALA A 66 -37.24 -29.79 4.45
CA ALA A 66 -37.95 -29.89 3.18
C ALA A 66 -38.29 -28.53 2.51
N SER A 67 -37.89 -27.40 3.11
CA SER A 67 -38.22 -26.05 2.62
C SER A 67 -37.01 -25.20 2.21
N LEU A 68 -35.83 -25.80 2.02
CA LEU A 68 -34.76 -25.09 1.32
C LEU A 68 -35.11 -25.10 -0.18
N PRO A 69 -35.36 -23.94 -0.82
CA PRO A 69 -35.50 -23.90 -2.27
C PRO A 69 -34.23 -24.48 -2.89
N ILE A 70 -34.40 -25.50 -3.74
CA ILE A 70 -33.31 -26.18 -4.46
C ILE A 70 -32.72 -25.29 -5.56
N ASP A 71 -33.41 -24.20 -5.90
CA ASP A 71 -32.97 -23.23 -6.88
C ASP A 71 -32.35 -22.03 -6.19
N PHE A 72 -31.04 -22.10 -5.94
CA PHE A 72 -30.27 -20.87 -5.78
C PHE A 72 -30.27 -20.16 -7.14
N PRO A 73 -30.57 -18.86 -7.22
CA PRO A 73 -30.35 -18.11 -8.44
C PRO A 73 -28.85 -18.21 -8.76
N SER A 74 -28.50 -19.08 -9.70
CA SER A 74 -27.14 -19.16 -10.21
C SER A 74 -26.93 -17.89 -11.02
N ILE A 75 -26.27 -16.91 -10.41
CA ILE A 75 -25.71 -15.79 -11.15
C ILE A 75 -24.59 -16.41 -11.99
N SER A 76 -24.92 -16.83 -13.22
CA SER A 76 -23.94 -17.16 -14.24
C SER A 76 -23.40 -15.84 -14.79
N GLU A 77 -22.77 -15.08 -13.90
CA GLU A 77 -21.91 -13.99 -14.33
C GLU A 77 -20.64 -14.68 -14.80
N LYS A 78 -20.46 -14.68 -16.12
CA LYS A 78 -19.16 -14.93 -16.71
C LYS A 78 -18.29 -13.79 -16.20
N VAL A 79 -17.67 -13.98 -15.03
CA VAL A 79 -16.63 -13.09 -14.49
C VAL A 79 -15.51 -13.18 -15.50
N GLN A 80 -15.60 -12.33 -16.52
CA GLN A 80 -14.52 -12.12 -17.45
C GLN A 80 -13.44 -11.53 -16.57
N SER A 81 -12.41 -12.34 -16.28
CA SER A 81 -11.24 -11.96 -15.51
C SER A 81 -10.54 -10.81 -16.24
N SER A 82 -11.08 -9.61 -16.10
CA SER A 82 -10.48 -8.39 -16.58
C SER A 82 -9.48 -7.91 -15.55
N ASP A 83 -8.39 -7.32 -16.02
CA ASP A 83 -7.36 -6.79 -15.14
C ASP A 83 -7.98 -5.74 -14.19
N ALA A 84 -7.89 -6.00 -12.89
CA ALA A 84 -8.44 -5.10 -11.88
C ALA A 84 -7.55 -3.87 -11.63
N ARG A 85 -6.28 -3.88 -12.07
CA ARG A 85 -5.31 -2.81 -11.76
C ARG A 85 -5.76 -1.43 -12.27
N PRO A 86 -6.26 -1.27 -13.52
CA PRO A 86 -6.80 0.01 -13.98
C PRO A 86 -7.92 0.54 -13.10
N GLU A 87 -8.83 -0.32 -12.65
CA GLU A 87 -9.96 0.09 -11.80
C GLU A 87 -9.51 0.45 -10.39
N ILE A 88 -8.50 -0.25 -9.84
CA ILE A 88 -7.85 0.12 -8.57
C ILE A 88 -7.25 1.54 -8.67
N ILE A 89 -6.46 1.81 -9.72
CA ILE A 89 -5.85 3.12 -9.93
C ILE A 89 -6.92 4.19 -10.15
N LYS A 90 -7.93 3.92 -10.98
CA LYS A 90 -9.04 4.85 -11.22
C LYS A 90 -9.74 5.25 -9.93
N ASN A 91 -10.05 4.29 -9.06
CA ASN A 91 -10.68 4.56 -7.76
C ASN A 91 -9.78 5.37 -6.83
N TYR A 92 -8.48 5.09 -6.82
CA TYR A 92 -7.50 5.88 -6.09
C TYR A 92 -7.47 7.34 -6.60
N LEU A 93 -7.35 7.54 -7.91
CA LEU A 93 -7.32 8.86 -8.54
C LEU A 93 -8.63 9.64 -8.30
N LEU A 94 -9.77 8.97 -8.35
CA LEU A 94 -11.10 9.53 -8.06
C LEU A 94 -11.19 10.01 -6.61
N ARG A 95 -10.76 9.19 -5.64
CA ARG A 95 -10.73 9.56 -4.21
C ARG A 95 -9.98 10.87 -4.00
N TYR A 96 -8.89 11.07 -4.73
CA TYR A 96 -8.08 12.29 -4.63
C TYR A 96 -8.49 13.39 -5.61
N LYS A 97 -9.50 13.22 -6.47
CA LYS A 97 -9.91 14.21 -7.50
C LYS A 97 -8.76 14.58 -8.43
N SER A 98 -7.99 13.59 -8.87
CA SER A 98 -6.87 13.80 -9.80
C SER A 98 -7.36 14.07 -11.23
N PRO A 99 -6.69 14.93 -12.02
CA PRO A 99 -6.91 15.04 -13.46
C PRO A 99 -6.57 13.75 -14.23
N LEU A 100 -5.81 12.82 -13.64
CA LEU A 100 -5.35 11.59 -14.27
C LEU A 100 -6.41 10.49 -14.36
N VAL A 101 -7.63 10.69 -13.84
CA VAL A 101 -8.66 9.62 -13.72
C VAL A 101 -8.93 8.91 -15.05
N SER A 102 -9.02 9.65 -16.16
CA SER A 102 -9.24 9.08 -17.51
C SER A 102 -8.05 8.27 -18.03
N PHE A 103 -6.87 8.42 -17.41
CA PHE A 103 -5.61 7.80 -17.82
C PHE A 103 -5.23 6.61 -16.93
N ALA A 104 -6.10 6.17 -16.02
CA ALA A 104 -5.80 5.06 -15.10
C ALA A 104 -5.35 3.76 -15.82
N GLY A 105 -6.02 3.42 -16.93
CA GLY A 105 -5.62 2.28 -17.77
C GLY A 105 -4.25 2.48 -18.44
N TYR A 106 -3.98 3.70 -18.90
CA TYR A 106 -2.69 4.03 -19.53
C TYR A 106 -1.54 3.98 -18.53
N ILE A 107 -1.74 4.40 -17.27
CA ILE A 107 -0.73 4.28 -16.21
C ILE A 107 -0.32 2.82 -16.00
N VAL A 108 -1.29 1.90 -15.97
CA VAL A 108 -1.02 0.46 -15.84
C VAL A 108 -0.34 -0.08 -17.09
N GLN A 109 -0.82 0.29 -18.27
CA GLN A 109 -0.23 -0.13 -19.55
C GLN A 109 1.23 0.30 -19.68
N ALA A 110 1.54 1.56 -19.38
CA ALA A 110 2.90 2.07 -19.41
C ALA A 110 3.79 1.38 -18.36
N ALA A 111 3.23 1.12 -17.17
CA ALA A 111 3.97 0.39 -16.14
C ALA A 111 4.34 -1.03 -16.60
N ASP A 112 3.42 -1.73 -17.28
CA ASP A 112 3.68 -3.05 -17.86
C ASP A 112 4.72 -2.98 -18.98
N GLU A 113 4.63 -1.99 -19.87
CA GLU A 113 5.58 -1.79 -20.99
C GLU A 113 7.02 -1.64 -20.50
N PHE A 114 7.22 -0.89 -19.41
CA PHE A 114 8.54 -0.68 -18.80
C PHE A 114 8.87 -1.67 -17.69
N ASN A 115 8.03 -2.68 -17.45
CA ASN A 115 8.19 -3.69 -16.39
C ASN A 115 8.43 -3.07 -15.00
N ILE A 116 7.65 -2.05 -14.66
CA ILE A 116 7.63 -1.38 -13.35
C ILE A 116 6.29 -1.61 -12.64
N ASP A 117 6.29 -1.53 -11.31
CA ASP A 117 5.03 -1.62 -10.56
C ASP A 117 4.16 -0.38 -10.82
N TYR A 118 2.95 -0.56 -11.34
CA TYR A 118 1.98 0.50 -11.61
C TYR A 118 1.63 1.35 -10.37
N ARG A 119 1.79 0.79 -9.17
CA ARG A 119 1.62 1.50 -7.90
C ARG A 119 2.76 2.46 -7.66
N LEU A 120 3.99 2.10 -8.02
CA LEU A 120 5.16 2.95 -7.87
C LEU A 120 5.01 4.21 -8.73
N THR A 121 4.66 4.07 -10.01
CA THR A 121 4.43 5.21 -10.91
C THR A 121 3.33 6.14 -10.40
N THR A 122 2.25 5.56 -9.86
CA THR A 122 1.16 6.34 -9.24
C THR A 122 1.62 7.06 -7.97
N ALA A 123 2.41 6.40 -7.13
CA ALA A 123 2.94 6.97 -5.89
C ALA A 123 3.93 8.12 -6.14
N ILE A 124 4.76 8.01 -7.18
CA ILE A 124 5.64 9.11 -7.60
C ILE A 124 4.81 10.33 -8.02
N ALA A 125 3.79 10.16 -8.87
CA ALA A 125 2.91 11.28 -9.24
C ALA A 125 2.18 11.90 -8.04
N GLN A 126 1.81 11.08 -7.04
CA GLN A 126 1.24 11.57 -5.78
C GLN A 126 2.21 12.48 -5.04
N GLN A 127 3.48 12.09 -4.94
CA GLN A 127 4.50 12.84 -4.23
C GLN A 127 4.90 14.13 -4.95
N GLU A 128 5.12 14.05 -6.27
CA GLU A 128 5.68 15.15 -7.06
C GLU A 128 4.65 16.26 -7.34
N SER A 129 3.41 15.88 -7.66
CA SER A 129 2.41 16.84 -8.17
C SER A 129 1.02 16.68 -7.53
N ASN A 130 0.92 15.88 -6.46
CA ASN A 130 -0.36 15.50 -5.87
C ASN A 130 -1.33 14.90 -6.91
N LEU A 131 -0.81 13.98 -7.72
CA LEU A 131 -1.49 13.33 -8.84
C LEU A 131 -1.90 14.33 -9.92
N CYS A 132 -0.93 15.07 -10.44
CA CYS A 132 -1.07 16.05 -11.51
C CYS A 132 -1.97 17.25 -11.20
N LYS A 133 -2.17 17.59 -9.91
CA LYS A 133 -2.91 18.80 -9.51
C LYS A 133 -2.03 20.03 -9.49
N ILE A 134 -0.76 19.85 -9.15
CA ILE A 134 0.22 20.91 -8.97
C ILE A 134 1.36 20.60 -9.92
N ILE A 135 1.34 21.23 -11.09
CA ILE A 135 2.35 21.07 -12.15
C ILE A 135 2.72 22.45 -12.69
N PRO A 136 3.88 22.59 -13.36
CA PRO A 136 4.25 23.84 -14.03
C PRO A 136 3.15 24.28 -15.02
N PRO A 137 2.84 25.59 -15.08
CA PRO A 137 1.73 26.10 -15.88
C PRO A 137 1.92 25.80 -17.37
N ASN A 138 0.83 25.41 -18.04
CA ASN A 138 0.81 25.06 -19.47
C ASN A 138 1.74 23.88 -19.84
N THR A 139 1.95 22.94 -18.91
CA THR A 139 2.72 21.72 -19.15
C THR A 139 1.94 20.49 -18.69
N TYR A 140 2.39 19.29 -19.09
CA TYR A 140 1.84 18.00 -18.65
C TYR A 140 2.86 17.16 -17.87
N ASN A 141 3.65 17.81 -16.99
CA ASN A 141 4.69 17.13 -16.22
C ASN A 141 4.20 16.70 -14.83
N CYS A 142 3.45 15.60 -14.75
CA CYS A 142 2.91 15.10 -13.48
C CYS A 142 3.94 14.36 -12.60
N TRP A 143 5.09 13.98 -13.14
CA TRP A 143 6.12 13.16 -12.46
C TRP A 143 7.39 13.93 -12.10
N GLY A 144 7.40 15.26 -12.28
CA GLY A 144 8.52 16.10 -11.85
C GLY A 144 9.81 15.93 -12.68
N TRP A 145 9.70 15.45 -13.92
CA TRP A 145 10.88 15.22 -14.77
C TRP A 145 11.62 16.52 -15.08
N GLY A 146 12.94 16.55 -14.90
CA GLY A 146 13.77 17.68 -15.33
C GLY A 146 13.41 19.02 -14.66
N ILE A 147 13.00 19.01 -13.39
CA ILE A 147 12.81 20.22 -12.57
C ILE A 147 14.10 20.50 -11.78
N HIS A 148 14.78 21.60 -12.09
CA HIS A 148 16.00 22.04 -11.41
C HIS A 148 16.12 23.57 -11.38
N SER A 149 17.17 24.10 -10.74
CA SER A 149 17.37 25.55 -10.59
C SER A 149 17.59 26.29 -11.91
N GLU A 150 18.00 25.60 -12.96
CA GLU A 150 18.33 26.20 -14.27
C GLU A 150 17.16 26.11 -15.26
N GLY A 151 16.11 25.34 -14.95
CA GLY A 151 15.00 25.14 -15.86
C GLY A 151 13.99 24.09 -15.41
N THR A 152 12.90 24.03 -16.17
CA THR A 152 11.83 23.04 -15.98
C THR A 152 11.47 22.44 -17.32
N LEU A 153 11.60 21.13 -17.43
CA LEU A 153 11.13 20.39 -18.60
C LEU A 153 9.60 20.32 -18.55
N GLY A 154 8.96 20.85 -19.59
CA GLY A 154 7.51 20.77 -19.80
C GLY A 154 7.18 19.90 -21.01
N PHE A 155 6.10 19.13 -20.91
CA PHE A 155 5.54 18.38 -22.04
C PHE A 155 4.32 19.13 -22.58
N SER A 156 4.09 19.05 -23.90
CA SER A 156 2.96 19.68 -24.60
C SER A 156 1.67 18.85 -24.55
N SER A 157 1.78 17.57 -24.19
CA SER A 157 0.69 16.60 -24.07
C SER A 157 1.13 15.44 -23.17
#